data_AF-A0A1A7X189-F1
#
_entry.id   AF-A0A1A7X189-F1
#
_cell.length_a   1.000
_cell.length_b   1.000
_cell.length_c   1.000
_cell.angle_alpha   90.00
_cell.angle_beta   90.00
_cell.angle_gamma   90.00
#
_symmetry.space_group_name_H-M   'P 1'
#
loop_
_entity.id
_entity.type
_entity.pdbx_description
1 polymer ?
#
loop_
_entity_poly.entity_id
_entity_poly.type
_entity_poly.pdbx_seq_one_letter_code
_entity_poly.pdbx_strand_id
1 'polypeptide(L)'
;MLWLGANTWLFLRAYLLYSTGQQYHYLYKMLGLGLCISRASASVLNLNCSLVLLPMCRSLLTFIRGTHTVSSRKTRRLLDKSKTFHVACGVAICLFSAVHVSAHLVNVVNFSLSYSDDFPALNLARYRGEDPKWIILSTIPGVTGVLLVLILLLMFISSSYCIRVSNYEIFWYTHNLFIVFYIILMVHMVGGALKY
;
A
#
# COMPACT_ATOMS: atom_id res chain seq x y z
N MET A 1 14.82 11.98 6.73
CA MET A 1 14.69 13.08 5.75
C MET A 1 14.61 12.55 4.33
N LEU A 2 15.61 11.83 3.80
CA LEU A 2 15.54 11.23 2.45
C LEU A 2 14.30 10.33 2.23
N TRP A 3 14.03 9.39 3.14
CA TRP A 3 12.85 8.51 3.05
C TRP A 3 11.53 9.29 3.07
N LEU A 4 11.36 10.25 3.98
CA LEU A 4 10.17 11.13 4.01
C LEU A 4 10.03 11.91 2.70
N GLY A 5 11.12 12.51 2.22
CA GLY A 5 11.13 13.25 0.95
C GLY A 5 10.74 12.37 -0.24
N ALA A 6 11.23 11.13 -0.30
CA ALA A 6 10.87 10.18 -1.36
C ALA A 6 9.37 9.80 -1.31
N ASN A 7 8.81 9.57 -0.12
CA ASN A 7 7.38 9.29 0.04
C ASN A 7 6.53 10.49 -0.39
N THR A 8 6.87 11.70 0.10
CA THR A 8 6.15 12.92 -0.28
C THR A 8 6.25 13.19 -1.78
N TRP A 9 7.44 13.02 -2.37
CA TRP A 9 7.65 13.19 -3.81
C TRP A 9 6.82 12.20 -4.63
N LEU A 10 6.83 10.91 -4.29
CA LEU A 10 6.03 9.91 -4.99
C LEU A 10 4.54 10.20 -4.87
N PHE A 11 4.08 10.58 -3.67
CA PHE A 11 2.69 10.95 -3.45
C PHE A 11 2.28 12.14 -4.33
N LEU A 12 3.05 13.22 -4.30
CA LEU A 12 2.76 14.43 -5.08
C LEU A 12 2.85 14.18 -6.58
N ARG A 13 3.88 13.44 -7.04
CA ARG A 13 4.04 13.10 -8.46
C ARG A 13 2.85 12.30 -8.97
N ALA A 14 2.44 11.26 -8.23
CA ALA A 14 1.28 10.46 -8.61
C ALA A 14 0.00 11.29 -8.54
N TYR A 15 -0.20 12.07 -7.48
CA TYR A 15 -1.37 12.94 -7.35
C TYR A 15 -1.50 13.92 -8.51
N LEU A 16 -0.41 14.60 -8.88
CA LEU A 16 -0.38 15.53 -10.01
C LEU A 16 -0.64 14.80 -11.33
N LEU A 17 -0.02 13.63 -11.56
CA LEU A 17 -0.21 12.86 -12.79
C LEU A 17 -1.68 12.50 -13.05
N TYR A 18 -2.41 12.08 -12.01
CA TYR A 18 -3.83 11.72 -12.14
C TYR A 18 -4.77 12.93 -12.12
N SER A 19 -4.34 14.06 -11.57
CA SER A 19 -5.12 15.30 -11.53
C SER A 19 -5.03 16.11 -12.83
N THR A 20 -3.82 16.22 -13.41
CA THR A 20 -3.57 17.08 -14.59
C THR A 20 -3.32 16.29 -15.88
N GLY A 21 -3.18 14.97 -15.81
CA GLY A 21 -2.95 14.13 -16.98
C GLY A 21 -4.16 14.07 -17.91
N GLN A 22 -3.99 14.54 -19.14
CA GLN A 22 -5.02 14.51 -20.20
C GLN A 22 -5.58 13.08 -20.44
N GLN A 23 -4.72 12.06 -20.37
CA GLN A 23 -5.09 10.65 -20.51
C GLN A 23 -6.05 10.13 -19.42
N TYR A 24 -6.08 10.77 -18.24
CA TYR A 24 -6.94 10.37 -17.11
C TYR A 24 -8.12 11.31 -16.90
N HIS A 25 -8.34 12.28 -17.80
CA HIS A 25 -9.34 13.33 -17.62
C HIS A 25 -10.76 12.78 -17.39
N TYR A 26 -11.18 11.79 -18.18
CA TYR A 26 -12.50 11.15 -18.02
C TYR A 26 -12.61 10.38 -16.70
N LEU A 27 -11.57 9.65 -16.31
CA LEU A 27 -11.52 8.89 -15.07
C LEU A 27 -11.54 9.82 -13.84
N TYR A 28 -10.82 10.94 -13.92
CA TYR A 28 -10.86 12.00 -12.91
C TYR A 28 -12.24 12.67 -12.82
N LYS A 29 -12.93 12.88 -13.95
CA LYS A 29 -14.28 13.46 -13.95
C LYS A 29 -15.31 12.55 -13.28
N MET A 30 -15.16 11.23 -13.39
CA MET A 30 -16.05 10.25 -12.73
C MET A 30 -15.71 10.02 -11.26
N LEU A 31 -14.42 9.89 -10.92
CA LEU A 31 -13.99 9.47 -9.57
C LEU A 31 -13.53 10.62 -8.68
N GLY A 32 -13.18 11.75 -9.29
CA GLY A 32 -12.69 12.94 -8.61
C GLY A 32 -11.38 12.71 -7.86
N LEU A 33 -11.27 13.39 -6.72
CA LEU A 33 -10.09 13.37 -5.86
C LEU A 33 -9.77 11.97 -5.30
N GLY A 34 -10.76 11.09 -5.17
CA GLY A 34 -10.58 9.74 -4.66
C GLY A 34 -9.64 8.90 -5.54
N LEU A 35 -9.65 9.10 -6.87
CA LEU A 35 -8.72 8.44 -7.78
C LEU A 35 -7.28 8.88 -7.52
N CYS A 36 -7.05 10.20 -7.44
CA CYS A 36 -5.72 10.77 -7.23
C CYS A 36 -5.14 10.30 -5.90
N ILE A 37 -5.94 10.32 -4.83
CA ILE A 37 -5.50 9.89 -3.49
C ILE A 37 -5.25 8.38 -3.44
N SER A 38 -6.12 7.56 -4.05
CA SER A 38 -5.94 6.10 -4.12
C SER A 38 -4.65 5.73 -4.84
N ARG A 39 -4.36 6.35 -6.00
CA ARG A 39 -3.15 6.05 -6.79
C ARG A 39 -1.88 6.62 -6.16
N ALA A 40 -1.95 7.79 -5.53
CA ALA A 40 -0.83 8.38 -4.81
C ALA A 40 -0.46 7.55 -3.57
N SER A 41 -1.45 7.16 -2.76
CA SER A 41 -1.24 6.27 -1.62
C SER A 41 -0.74 4.89 -2.03
N ALA A 42 -1.22 4.32 -3.14
CA ALA A 42 -0.73 3.05 -3.67
C ALA A 42 0.77 3.11 -4.06
N SER A 43 1.21 4.20 -4.68
CA SER A 43 2.62 4.39 -5.05
C SER A 43 3.52 4.46 -3.82
N VAL A 44 3.06 5.15 -2.77
CA VAL A 44 3.74 5.22 -1.48
C VAL A 44 3.75 3.87 -0.76
N LEU A 45 2.65 3.12 -0.80
CA LEU A 45 2.56 1.77 -0.24
C LEU A 45 3.54 0.82 -0.93
N ASN A 46 3.61 0.84 -2.27
CA ASN A 46 4.54 0.00 -3.02
C ASN A 46 6.01 0.26 -2.66
N LEU A 47 6.37 1.53 -2.50
CA LEU A 47 7.70 1.90 -2.02
C LEU A 47 7.94 1.36 -0.60
N ASN A 48 7.04 1.65 0.35
CA ASN A 48 7.27 1.26 1.74
C ASN A 48 7.24 -0.25 1.96
N CYS A 49 6.36 -0.98 1.27
CA CYS A 49 6.37 -2.44 1.28
C CYS A 49 7.72 -2.96 0.77
N SER A 50 8.23 -2.46 -0.36
CA SER A 50 9.56 -2.87 -0.84
C SER A 50 10.67 -2.55 0.16
N LEU A 51 10.62 -1.37 0.79
CA LEU A 51 11.62 -0.90 1.75
C LEU A 51 11.53 -1.58 3.13
N VAL A 52 10.40 -2.17 3.53
CA VAL A 52 10.22 -2.78 4.86
C VAL A 52 10.99 -4.09 5.00
N LEU A 53 11.29 -4.77 3.89
CA LEU A 53 12.03 -6.03 3.84
C LEU A 53 13.55 -5.85 3.87
N LEU A 54 14.07 -4.79 3.22
CA LEU A 54 15.50 -4.50 3.15
C LEU A 54 16.23 -4.52 4.51
N PRO A 55 15.66 -3.96 5.61
CA PRO A 55 16.31 -3.92 6.93
C PRO A 55 16.34 -5.29 7.62
N MET A 56 15.53 -6.25 7.15
CA MET A 56 15.49 -7.61 7.69
C MET A 56 16.40 -8.58 6.92
N CYS A 57 16.84 -8.22 5.71
CA CYS A 57 17.81 -8.97 4.91
C CYS A 57 19.24 -8.84 5.46
N ARG A 58 19.52 -9.47 6.61
CA ARG A 58 20.80 -9.35 7.34
C ARG A 58 22.02 -9.66 6.46
N SER A 59 21.95 -10.65 5.57
CA SER A 59 23.04 -11.01 4.65
C SER A 59 23.37 -9.92 3.64
N LEU A 60 22.35 -9.24 3.11
CA LEU A 60 22.53 -8.09 2.21
C LEU A 60 23.14 -6.91 2.97
N LEU A 61 22.68 -6.67 4.20
CA LEU A 61 23.23 -5.65 5.09
C LEU A 61 24.69 -5.90 5.44
N THR A 62 25.09 -7.16 5.66
CA THR A 62 26.49 -7.53 5.89
C THR A 62 27.33 -7.42 4.62
N PHE A 63 26.78 -7.72 3.44
CA PHE A 63 27.46 -7.55 2.16
C PHE A 63 27.77 -6.08 1.86
N ILE A 64 26.77 -5.20 2.04
CA ILE A 64 26.92 -3.74 1.90
C ILE A 64 27.95 -3.18 2.89
N ARG A 65 28.09 -3.81 4.06
CA ARG A 65 29.11 -3.46 5.06
C ARG A 65 30.53 -3.86 4.64
N GLY A 66 30.68 -4.90 3.82
CA GLY A 66 31.97 -5.38 3.30
C GLY A 66 32.47 -4.64 2.05
N THR A 67 31.59 -3.97 1.30
CA THR A 67 31.99 -3.13 0.15
C THR A 67 32.74 -1.87 0.60
N HIS A 68 34.04 -1.81 0.29
CA HIS A 68 34.99 -0.75 0.66
C HIS A 68 34.62 0.68 0.19
N THR A 69 33.65 0.86 -0.71
CA THR A 69 33.14 2.17 -1.17
C THR A 69 32.31 2.90 -0.11
N VAL A 70 31.87 2.23 0.95
CA VAL A 70 30.97 2.79 1.98
C VAL A 70 31.70 2.99 3.31
N SER A 71 32.86 3.66 3.29
CA SER A 71 33.63 4.06 4.48
C SER A 71 32.96 5.17 5.33
N SER A 72 31.64 5.26 5.35
CA SER A 72 30.93 6.30 6.10
C SER A 72 30.33 5.73 7.38
N ARG A 73 30.74 6.27 8.54
CA ARG A 73 30.11 6.03 9.87
C ARG A 73 28.58 6.14 9.82
N LYS A 74 28.04 6.87 8.83
CA LYS A 74 26.62 7.06 8.53
C LYS A 74 25.89 5.75 8.18
N THR A 75 26.49 4.86 7.38
CA THR A 75 25.86 3.59 6.99
C THR A 75 25.86 2.58 8.13
N ARG A 76 26.93 2.55 8.93
CA ARG A 76 26.99 1.71 10.14
C ARG A 76 25.91 2.11 11.16
N ARG A 77 25.70 3.42 11.35
CA ARG A 77 24.61 3.98 12.19
C ARG A 77 23.20 3.72 11.63
N LEU A 78 23.07 3.63 10.30
CA LEU A 78 21.84 3.23 9.61
C LEU A 78 21.54 1.74 9.81
N LEU A 79 22.58 0.88 9.82
CA LEU A 79 22.47 -0.54 10.11
C LEU A 79 22.02 -0.79 11.56
N ASP A 80 22.60 -0.07 12.52
CA ASP A 80 22.24 -0.18 13.94
C ASP A 80 20.79 0.28 14.21
N LYS A 81 20.23 1.11 13.32
CA LYS A 81 18.84 1.58 13.37
C LYS A 81 17.92 0.90 12.34
N SER A 82 18.38 -0.15 11.66
CA SER A 82 17.63 -0.89 10.64
C SER A 82 16.26 -1.36 11.15
N LYS A 83 16.21 -1.88 12.39
CA LYS A 83 14.96 -2.27 13.05
C LYS A 83 14.02 -1.08 13.28
N THR A 84 14.53 0.07 13.72
CA THR A 84 13.74 1.29 13.88
C THR A 84 13.19 1.76 12.54
N PHE A 85 13.97 1.63 11.46
CA PHE A 85 13.53 1.97 10.11
C PHE A 85 12.46 1.00 9.59
N HIS A 86 12.57 -0.30 9.86
CA HIS A 86 11.51 -1.27 9.57
C HIS A 86 10.20 -0.91 10.29
N VAL A 87 10.26 -0.57 11.59
CA VAL A 87 9.08 -0.13 12.34
C VAL A 87 8.49 1.15 11.76
N ALA A 88 9.32 2.14 11.40
CA ALA A 88 8.86 3.38 10.77
C ALA A 88 8.17 3.12 9.43
N CYS A 89 8.71 2.22 8.60
CA CYS A 89 8.07 1.78 7.36
C CYS A 89 6.75 1.05 7.64
N GLY A 90 6.70 0.16 8.63
CA GLY A 90 5.48 -0.54 9.03
C GLY A 90 4.36 0.41 9.46
N VAL A 91 4.67 1.44 10.25
CA VAL A 91 3.71 2.48 10.64
C VAL A 91 3.24 3.27 9.40
N ALA A 92 4.15 3.65 8.50
CA ALA A 92 3.78 4.33 7.27
C ALA A 92 2.85 3.48 6.39
N ILE A 93 3.14 2.17 6.24
CA ILE A 93 2.28 1.23 5.52
C ILE A 93 0.87 1.22 6.12
N CYS A 94 0.75 1.15 7.45
CA CYS A 94 -0.56 1.16 8.10
C CYS A 94 -1.32 2.48 7.84
N LEU A 95 -0.66 3.63 7.98
CA LEU A 95 -1.27 4.93 7.75
C LEU A 95 -1.72 5.11 6.28
N PHE A 96 -0.84 4.83 5.32
CA PHE A 96 -1.17 4.96 3.91
C PHE A 96 -2.16 3.88 3.45
N SER A 97 -2.19 2.70 4.08
CA SER A 97 -3.21 1.68 3.82
C SER A 97 -4.60 2.16 4.24
N ALA A 98 -4.72 2.83 5.39
CA ALA A 98 -6.00 3.40 5.81
C ALA A 98 -6.48 4.47 4.81
N VAL A 99 -5.60 5.40 4.42
CA VAL A 99 -5.90 6.42 3.40
C VAL A 99 -6.29 5.79 2.07
N HIS A 100 -5.57 4.77 1.63
CA HIS A 100 -5.81 4.06 0.38
C HIS A 100 -7.18 3.37 0.37
N VAL A 101 -7.53 2.65 1.44
CA VAL A 101 -8.84 1.99 1.59
C VAL A 101 -9.96 3.02 1.61
N SER A 102 -9.83 4.10 2.39
CA SER A 102 -10.82 5.18 2.42
C SER A 102 -11.04 5.80 1.05
N ALA A 103 -9.97 6.05 0.29
CA ALA A 103 -10.07 6.56 -1.07
C ALA A 103 -10.75 5.56 -2.02
N HIS A 104 -10.48 4.25 -1.87
CA HIS A 104 -11.20 3.22 -2.63
C HIS A 104 -12.68 3.14 -2.29
N LEU A 105 -13.07 3.30 -1.03
CA LEU A 105 -14.48 3.31 -0.63
C LEU A 105 -15.22 4.49 -1.29
N VAL A 106 -14.62 5.69 -1.27
CA VAL A 106 -15.17 6.86 -1.97
C VAL A 106 -15.27 6.60 -3.48
N ASN A 107 -14.25 6.00 -4.08
CA ASN A 107 -14.25 5.66 -5.50
C ASN A 107 -15.36 4.67 -5.87
N VAL A 108 -15.59 3.64 -5.05
CA VAL A 108 -16.65 2.65 -5.30
C VAL A 108 -18.03 3.29 -5.19
N VAL A 109 -18.24 4.19 -4.21
CA VAL A 109 -19.49 4.95 -4.11
C VAL A 109 -19.70 5.84 -5.33
N ASN A 110 -18.64 6.54 -5.78
CA ASN A 110 -18.70 7.36 -6.99
C ASN A 110 -18.98 6.50 -8.24
N PHE A 111 -18.42 5.29 -8.35
CA PHE A 111 -18.74 4.36 -9.44
C PHE A 111 -20.21 3.93 -9.45
N SER A 112 -20.84 3.75 -8.28
CA SER A 112 -22.26 3.38 -8.17
C SER A 112 -23.18 4.54 -8.55
N LEU A 113 -22.83 5.77 -8.15
CA LEU A 113 -23.63 6.98 -8.38
C LEU A 113 -23.45 7.57 -9.80
N SER A 114 -22.23 7.56 -10.32
CA SER A 114 -21.86 8.16 -11.61
C SER A 114 -21.77 7.14 -12.74
N TYR A 115 -22.57 6.06 -12.65
CA TYR A 115 -22.68 5.07 -13.71
C TYR A 115 -23.06 5.73 -15.04
N SER A 116 -22.24 5.53 -16.07
CA SER A 116 -22.47 6.09 -17.41
C SER A 116 -22.72 4.96 -18.41
N ASP A 117 -23.91 4.95 -19.02
CA ASP A 117 -24.27 3.99 -20.06
C ASP A 117 -23.40 4.12 -21.33
N ASP A 118 -22.81 5.30 -21.55
CA ASP A 118 -22.00 5.61 -22.74
C ASP A 118 -20.62 4.92 -22.75
N PHE A 119 -20.07 4.59 -21.56
CA PHE A 119 -18.74 3.98 -21.43
C PHE A 119 -18.77 2.75 -20.49
N PRO A 120 -19.39 1.64 -20.90
CA PRO A 120 -19.53 0.45 -20.06
C PRO A 120 -18.18 -0.18 -19.68
N ALA A 121 -17.14 0.01 -20.50
CA ALA A 121 -15.79 -0.48 -20.20
C ALA A 121 -15.10 0.24 -19.03
N LEU A 122 -15.53 1.47 -18.70
CA LEU A 122 -15.01 2.22 -17.55
C LEU A 122 -15.75 1.91 -16.25
N ASN A 123 -16.96 1.34 -16.34
CA ASN A 123 -17.80 1.10 -15.18
C ASN A 123 -17.31 -0.13 -14.40
N LEU A 124 -17.06 0.06 -13.10
CA LEU A 124 -16.79 -1.05 -12.20
C LEU A 124 -18.07 -1.76 -11.74
N ALA A 125 -19.21 -1.05 -11.76
CA ALA A 125 -20.53 -1.57 -11.40
C ALA A 125 -21.18 -2.29 -12.60
N ARG A 126 -21.90 -3.38 -12.34
CA ARG A 126 -22.63 -4.16 -13.36
C ARG A 126 -23.94 -3.50 -13.77
N TYR A 127 -24.52 -2.66 -12.91
CA TYR A 127 -25.74 -1.90 -13.15
C TYR A 127 -25.74 -0.62 -12.32
N ARG A 128 -26.55 0.36 -12.74
CA ARG A 128 -26.69 1.65 -12.07
C ARG A 128 -27.21 1.47 -10.65
N GLY A 129 -26.48 2.01 -9.66
CA GLY A 129 -26.87 1.91 -8.25
C GLY A 129 -26.59 0.54 -7.60
N GLU A 130 -25.72 -0.29 -8.17
CA GLU A 130 -25.24 -1.51 -7.48
C GLU A 130 -24.63 -1.16 -6.12
N ASP A 131 -24.97 -1.95 -5.08
CA ASP A 131 -24.45 -1.66 -3.74
C ASP A 131 -22.91 -1.72 -3.75
N PRO A 132 -22.24 -0.70 -3.20
CA PRO A 132 -20.78 -0.66 -3.10
C PRO A 132 -20.15 -1.92 -2.50
N LYS A 133 -20.87 -2.59 -1.60
CA LYS A 133 -20.43 -3.84 -0.96
C LYS A 133 -20.31 -4.99 -1.96
N TRP A 134 -21.26 -5.13 -2.87
CA TRP A 134 -21.25 -6.16 -3.91
C TRP A 134 -20.14 -5.90 -4.92
N ILE A 135 -19.84 -4.64 -5.25
CA ILE A 135 -18.71 -4.27 -6.11
C ILE A 135 -17.38 -4.68 -5.47
N ILE A 136 -17.21 -4.46 -4.16
CA ILE A 136 -15.98 -4.84 -3.45
C ILE A 136 -15.83 -6.36 -3.38
N LEU A 137 -16.91 -7.09 -3.06
CA LEU A 137 -16.86 -8.55 -2.92
C LEU A 137 -16.78 -9.30 -4.26
N SER A 138 -17.23 -8.68 -5.36
CA SER A 138 -17.21 -9.30 -6.69
C SER A 138 -15.94 -9.01 -7.48
N THR A 139 -15.08 -8.09 -7.01
CA THR A 139 -13.84 -7.74 -7.71
C THR A 139 -12.61 -8.34 -7.04
N ILE A 140 -11.68 -8.86 -7.84
CA ILE A 140 -10.41 -9.43 -7.35
C ILE A 140 -9.65 -8.40 -6.48
N PRO A 141 -9.47 -7.13 -6.89
CA PRO A 141 -8.83 -6.12 -6.03
C PRO A 141 -9.59 -5.84 -4.74
N GLY A 142 -10.92 -5.90 -4.74
CA GLY A 142 -11.72 -5.66 -3.55
C GLY A 142 -11.55 -6.76 -2.50
N VAL A 143 -11.72 -8.03 -2.89
CA VAL A 143 -11.54 -9.17 -1.99
C VAL A 143 -10.11 -9.27 -1.48
N THR A 144 -9.12 -9.16 -2.37
CA THR A 144 -7.71 -9.19 -1.98
C THR A 144 -7.33 -8.01 -1.08
N GLY A 145 -7.89 -6.82 -1.33
CA GLY A 145 -7.68 -5.64 -0.50
C GLY A 145 -8.20 -5.81 0.93
N VAL A 146 -9.40 -6.37 1.10
CA VAL A 146 -9.95 -6.67 2.43
C VAL A 146 -9.06 -7.67 3.19
N LEU A 147 -8.63 -8.75 2.52
CA LEU A 147 -7.73 -9.73 3.12
C LEU A 147 -6.38 -9.12 3.53
N LEU A 148 -5.80 -8.25 2.69
CA LEU A 148 -4.55 -7.55 2.99
C LEU A 148 -4.66 -6.66 4.22
N VAL A 149 -5.75 -5.91 4.35
CA VAL A 149 -5.99 -5.04 5.51
C VAL A 149 -6.15 -5.86 6.79
N LEU A 150 -6.87 -6.98 6.73
CA LEU A 150 -7.02 -7.88 7.88
C LEU A 150 -5.67 -8.45 8.34
N ILE A 151 -4.87 -8.97 7.41
CA ILE A 151 -3.53 -9.50 7.72
C ILE A 151 -2.63 -8.39 8.27
N LEU A 152 -2.64 -7.21 7.66
CA LEU A 152 -1.84 -6.07 8.10
C LEU A 152 -2.21 -5.63 9.53
N LEU A 153 -3.51 -5.57 9.85
CA LEU A 153 -3.99 -5.24 11.19
C LEU A 153 -3.55 -6.29 12.22
N LEU A 154 -3.69 -7.58 11.90
CA LEU A 154 -3.23 -8.66 12.77
C LEU A 154 -1.73 -8.58 13.05
N MET A 155 -0.92 -8.34 12.00
CA MET A 155 0.53 -8.14 12.12
C MET A 155 0.87 -6.88 12.93
N PHE A 156 0.13 -5.77 12.75
CA PHE A 156 0.41 -4.51 13.44
C PHE A 156 0.05 -4.59 14.94
N ILE A 157 -1.13 -5.12 15.27
CA ILE A 157 -1.60 -5.27 16.64
C ILE A 157 -0.66 -6.19 17.41
N SER A 158 -0.37 -7.38 16.88
CA SER A 158 0.56 -8.34 17.50
C SER A 158 2.00 -7.80 17.66
N SER A 159 2.42 -6.89 16.78
CA SER A 159 3.74 -6.23 16.86
C SER A 159 3.80 -5.08 17.86
N SER A 160 2.67 -4.70 18.47
CA SER A 160 2.61 -3.66 19.50
C SER A 160 3.41 -4.06 20.74
N TYR A 161 3.95 -3.06 21.44
CA TYR A 161 4.82 -3.30 22.59
C TYR A 161 4.15 -4.17 23.67
N CYS A 162 2.88 -3.93 23.97
CA CYS A 162 2.13 -4.67 24.98
C CYS A 162 2.05 -6.18 24.68
N ILE A 163 1.68 -6.54 23.45
CA ILE A 163 1.51 -7.95 23.05
C ILE A 163 2.87 -8.63 22.92
N ARG A 164 3.86 -7.97 22.33
CA ARG A 164 5.19 -8.55 22.12
C ARG A 164 5.93 -8.86 23.43
N VAL A 165 5.70 -8.07 24.48
CA VAL A 165 6.28 -8.31 25.82
C VAL A 165 5.48 -9.35 26.60
N SER A 166 4.15 -9.40 26.41
CA SER A 166 3.29 -10.37 27.06
C SER A 166 3.46 -11.79 26.49
N ASN A 167 3.50 -11.93 25.16
CA ASN A 167 3.70 -13.23 24.51
C ASN A 167 4.42 -13.06 23.17
N TYR A 168 5.70 -13.43 23.15
CA TYR A 168 6.54 -13.32 21.96
C TYR A 168 6.15 -14.31 20.85
N GLU A 169 5.58 -15.47 21.20
CA GLU A 169 5.18 -16.48 20.21
C GLU A 169 4.05 -15.96 19.32
N ILE A 170 3.06 -15.28 19.91
CA ILE A 170 1.95 -14.66 19.16
C ILE A 170 2.52 -13.67 18.14
N PHE A 171 3.44 -12.80 18.56
CA PHE A 171 4.14 -11.90 17.64
C PHE A 171 4.82 -12.68 16.51
N TRP A 172 5.58 -13.72 16.83
CA TRP A 172 6.35 -14.46 15.82
C TRP A 172 5.45 -15.15 14.79
N TYR A 173 4.42 -15.88 15.24
CA TYR A 173 3.49 -16.58 14.35
C TYR A 173 2.69 -15.63 13.46
N THR A 174 2.12 -14.58 14.05
CA THR A 174 1.33 -13.60 13.30
C THR A 174 2.19 -12.75 12.36
N HIS A 175 3.42 -12.40 12.75
CA HIS A 175 4.31 -11.62 11.90
C HIS A 175 4.80 -12.42 10.68
N ASN A 176 4.91 -13.76 10.78
CA ASN A 176 5.18 -14.66 9.64
C ASN A 176 4.09 -14.64 8.55
N LEU A 177 2.90 -14.09 8.84
CA LEU A 177 1.86 -13.85 7.82
C LEU A 177 2.32 -12.87 6.74
N PHE A 178 3.47 -12.19 6.90
CA PHE A 178 4.06 -11.37 5.84
C PHE A 178 4.23 -12.14 4.53
N ILE A 179 4.50 -13.45 4.56
CA ILE A 179 4.64 -14.27 3.34
C ILE A 179 3.31 -14.30 2.58
N VAL A 180 2.23 -14.60 3.28
CA VAL A 180 0.87 -14.61 2.73
C VAL A 180 0.46 -13.21 2.27
N PHE A 181 0.80 -12.18 3.05
CA PHE A 181 0.57 -10.78 2.69
C PHE A 181 1.21 -10.44 1.34
N TYR A 182 2.47 -10.80 1.10
CA TYR A 182 3.14 -10.53 -0.18
C TYR A 182 2.54 -11.30 -1.35
N ILE A 183 2.12 -12.55 -1.15
CA ILE A 183 1.44 -13.34 -2.19
C ILE A 183 0.14 -12.64 -2.60
N ILE A 184 -0.69 -12.28 -1.63
CA ILE A 184 -1.97 -11.59 -1.90
C ILE A 184 -1.70 -10.20 -2.49
N LEU A 185 -0.66 -9.50 -2.04
CA LEU A 185 -0.28 -8.18 -2.56
C LEU A 185 0.03 -8.25 -4.06
N MET A 186 0.76 -9.27 -4.52
CA MET A 186 1.03 -9.45 -5.94
C MET A 186 -0.25 -9.68 -6.74
N VAL A 187 -1.17 -10.52 -6.24
CA VAL A 187 -2.47 -10.74 -6.88
C VAL A 187 -3.31 -9.46 -6.89
N HIS A 188 -3.30 -8.68 -5.81
CA HIS A 188 -4.00 -7.41 -5.71
C HIS A 188 -3.49 -6.39 -6.74
N MET A 189 -2.17 -6.27 -6.90
CA MET A 189 -1.55 -5.37 -7.88
C MET A 189 -1.87 -5.76 -9.32
N VAL A 190 -1.75 -7.06 -9.65
CA VAL A 190 -2.07 -7.57 -10.99
C VAL A 190 -3.56 -7.41 -11.28
N GLY A 191 -4.44 -7.79 -10.34
CA GLY A 191 -5.88 -7.65 -10.50
C GLY A 191 -6.33 -6.19 -10.63
N GLY A 192 -5.62 -5.24 -10.02
CA GLY A 192 -5.88 -3.81 -10.13
C GLY A 192 -5.34 -3.16 -11.40
N ALA A 193 -4.28 -3.73 -11.98
CA ALA A 193 -3.70 -3.28 -13.25
C ALA A 193 -4.49 -3.79 -14.46
N LEU A 194 -5.09 -4.99 -14.39
CA LEU A 194 -5.82 -5.58 -15.52
C LEU A 194 -7.12 -4.86 -15.93
N LYS A 195 -7.57 -3.85 -15.16
CA LYS A 195 -8.73 -3.03 -15.54
C LYS A 195 -8.37 -1.69 -16.19
N TYR A 196 -7.08 -1.33 -16.30
CA TYR A 196 -6.61 -0.11 -16.98
C TYR A 196 -5.21 -0.30 -17.57
#